data_AF-A0AAI8V0J8-F1
#
_entry.id   AF-A0AAI8V0J8-F1
#
_cell.length_a   1.000
_cell.length_b   1.000
_cell.length_c   1.000
_cell.angle_alpha   90.00
_cell.angle_beta   90.00
_cell.angle_gamma   90.00
#
_symmetry.space_group_name_H-M   'P 1'
#
loop_
_entity.id
_entity.type
_entity.pdbx_description
1 polymer ?
#
loop_
_entity_poly.entity_id
_entity_poly.type
_entity_poly.pdbx_seq_one_letter_code
_entity_poly.pdbx_strand_id
1 'polypeptide(L)'
;MRSRGESDHAAMQNKDGDWVVSPIARWSDDDVWEAVALYGSGALPGFSDFEEMRRIYAHSVGTSCAVVADAILDGAARKQGRCGARLGCHVCQMAEDKSLANMIAFDERYAYARGLHRLNCFIRATRHDWERRHWIGRTIRGGYIKIQPDTYHPAMLRQLTRFMLQLDFDEERRAAAAGDAPKFRLLPVDLMIAVDAMQSLNGVARPFAAWADLRDIRARGIRYDIPDVPEVAPTPIPTARFLHVGDGWDESAPCADWTGLRDPMRESLTEGSCCAPAIVTTSDGRAVLDLPTEQQFDVDAESAAFIVDFEVERLLAMHDAGNRPGSITAGYRWYLHFGCLTLSHSQKVEHDDIARRTAFKDRLGLTDAYDVRDVLARSVPPEALPGRAREAWGNHAIKQAQLALC
;
A
#
# COMPACT_ATOMS: atom_id res chain seq x y z
N MET A 1 -8.45 -17.02 -26.88
CA MET A 1 -9.66 -16.90 -27.70
C MET A 1 -10.09 -18.24 -28.29
N ARG A 2 -9.37 -18.84 -29.26
CA ARG A 2 -9.73 -20.18 -29.82
C ARG A 2 -9.82 -21.31 -28.80
N SER A 3 -8.88 -21.37 -27.84
CA SER A 3 -8.90 -22.36 -26.75
C SER A 3 -10.03 -22.14 -25.72
N ARG A 4 -10.65 -20.95 -25.72
CA ARG A 4 -11.76 -20.60 -24.82
C ARG A 4 -13.14 -20.72 -25.50
N GLY A 5 -13.19 -21.00 -26.81
CA GLY A 5 -14.44 -21.11 -27.56
C GLY A 5 -15.11 -19.77 -27.88
N GLU A 6 -14.39 -18.64 -27.77
CA GLU A 6 -14.94 -17.30 -27.99
C GLU A 6 -15.42 -17.10 -29.43
N SER A 7 -16.63 -16.54 -29.55
CA SER A 7 -17.28 -16.23 -30.83
C SER A 7 -17.43 -14.73 -31.03
N ASP A 8 -17.33 -14.30 -32.28
CA ASP A 8 -17.53 -12.93 -32.75
C ASP A 8 -19.01 -12.55 -32.90
N HIS A 9 -19.92 -13.53 -32.91
CA HIS A 9 -21.34 -13.32 -33.20
C HIS A 9 -22.30 -14.05 -32.25
N ALA A 10 -21.80 -14.98 -31.43
CA ALA A 10 -22.61 -15.72 -30.47
C ALA A 10 -22.11 -15.48 -29.04
N ALA A 11 -23.03 -15.25 -28.10
CA ALA A 11 -22.70 -15.19 -26.68
C ALA A 11 -22.33 -16.58 -26.16
N MET A 12 -21.31 -16.66 -25.31
CA MET A 12 -20.89 -17.88 -24.61
C MET A 12 -20.76 -17.61 -23.11
N GLN A 13 -20.96 -18.64 -22.28
CA GLN A 13 -20.69 -18.51 -20.84
C GLN A 13 -19.19 -18.65 -20.54
N ASN A 14 -18.64 -17.71 -19.78
CA ASN A 14 -17.28 -17.81 -19.24
C ASN A 14 -17.25 -18.78 -18.04
N LYS A 15 -16.06 -18.94 -17.41
CA LYS A 15 -15.89 -19.81 -16.23
C LYS A 15 -16.65 -19.33 -14.99
N ASP A 16 -17.00 -18.06 -14.95
CA ASP A 16 -17.66 -17.38 -13.84
C ASP A 16 -19.20 -17.35 -14.02
N GLY A 17 -19.71 -17.86 -15.15
CA GLY A 17 -21.13 -17.93 -15.49
C GLY A 17 -21.67 -16.74 -16.29
N ASP A 18 -20.82 -15.76 -16.63
CA ASP A 18 -21.23 -14.59 -17.40
C ASP A 18 -21.32 -14.88 -18.90
N TRP A 19 -22.32 -14.30 -19.56
CA TRP A 19 -22.44 -14.33 -21.02
C TRP A 19 -21.52 -13.29 -21.66
N VAL A 20 -20.56 -13.75 -22.46
CA VAL A 20 -19.55 -12.93 -23.13
C VAL A 20 -19.63 -13.14 -24.64
N VAL A 21 -19.52 -12.04 -25.41
CA VAL A 21 -19.32 -12.04 -26.86
C VAL A 21 -18.07 -11.22 -27.19
N SER A 22 -17.30 -11.60 -28.21
CA SER A 22 -16.05 -10.93 -28.59
C SER A 22 -16.07 -10.45 -30.05
N PRO A 23 -16.74 -9.32 -30.36
CA PRO A 23 -17.05 -8.91 -31.74
C PRO A 23 -15.84 -8.74 -32.66
N ILE A 24 -14.67 -8.40 -32.10
CA ILE A 24 -13.42 -8.20 -32.84
C ILE A 24 -12.46 -9.40 -32.73
N ALA A 25 -12.93 -10.59 -32.33
CA ALA A 25 -12.06 -11.74 -32.09
C ALA A 25 -11.27 -12.23 -33.32
N ARG A 26 -11.67 -11.82 -34.53
CA ARG A 26 -11.00 -12.15 -35.80
C ARG A 26 -10.18 -11.00 -36.39
N TRP A 27 -10.18 -9.85 -35.72
CA TRP A 27 -9.47 -8.67 -36.19
C TRP A 27 -7.99 -8.80 -35.84
N SER A 28 -7.14 -8.34 -36.74
CA SER A 28 -5.74 -8.03 -36.48
C SER A 28 -5.61 -6.65 -35.82
N ASP A 29 -4.42 -6.35 -35.30
CA ASP A 29 -4.14 -5.01 -34.77
C ASP A 29 -4.25 -3.94 -35.87
N ASP A 30 -3.89 -4.27 -37.13
CA ASP A 30 -4.06 -3.39 -38.29
C ASP A 30 -5.53 -3.12 -38.60
N ASP A 31 -6.41 -4.13 -38.55
CA ASP A 31 -7.86 -3.95 -38.76
C ASP A 31 -8.45 -3.00 -37.70
N VAL A 32 -7.97 -3.09 -36.46
CA VAL A 32 -8.38 -2.19 -35.37
C VAL A 32 -7.92 -0.76 -35.65
N TRP A 33 -6.66 -0.56 -36.06
CA TRP A 33 -6.15 0.78 -36.38
C TRP A 33 -6.84 1.40 -37.60
N GLU A 34 -7.13 0.61 -38.64
CA GLU A 34 -7.90 1.05 -39.80
C GLU A 34 -9.29 1.52 -39.38
N ALA A 35 -10.01 0.73 -38.58
CA ALA A 35 -11.31 1.12 -38.07
C ALA A 35 -11.23 2.41 -37.25
N VAL A 36 -10.26 2.52 -36.33
CA VAL A 36 -10.04 3.75 -35.55
C VAL A 36 -9.83 4.97 -36.45
N ALA A 37 -9.11 4.83 -37.56
CA ALA A 37 -8.93 5.90 -38.53
C ALA A 37 -10.22 6.24 -39.30
N LEU A 38 -11.01 5.24 -39.72
CA LEU A 38 -12.28 5.44 -40.43
C LEU A 38 -13.34 6.12 -39.55
N TYR A 39 -13.48 5.67 -38.30
CA TYR A 39 -14.39 6.31 -37.34
C TYR A 39 -13.87 7.69 -36.90
N GLY A 40 -12.56 7.84 -36.67
CA GLY A 40 -11.96 9.11 -36.24
C GLY A 40 -11.98 10.21 -37.30
N SER A 41 -11.91 9.85 -38.58
CA SER A 41 -12.01 10.79 -39.71
C SER A 41 -13.45 11.19 -40.05
N GLY A 42 -14.46 10.57 -39.43
CA GLY A 42 -15.88 10.77 -39.74
C GLY A 42 -16.34 10.08 -41.02
N ALA A 43 -15.49 9.23 -41.64
CA ALA A 43 -15.90 8.39 -42.77
C ALA A 43 -16.95 7.35 -42.35
N LEU A 44 -16.92 6.94 -41.09
CA LEU A 44 -17.94 6.12 -40.44
C LEU A 44 -18.50 6.82 -39.19
N PRO A 45 -19.76 6.56 -38.80
CA PRO A 45 -20.35 7.15 -37.61
C PRO A 45 -19.63 6.66 -36.34
N GLY A 46 -19.03 7.58 -35.59
CA GLY A 46 -18.29 7.31 -34.36
C GLY A 46 -18.74 8.17 -33.19
N PHE A 47 -18.36 7.78 -31.98
CA PHE A 47 -18.63 8.54 -30.75
C PHE A 47 -17.44 9.43 -30.33
N SER A 48 -16.29 9.29 -31.00
CA SER A 48 -15.04 10.00 -30.70
C SER A 48 -14.19 10.12 -31.97
N ASP A 49 -13.32 11.12 -32.00
CA ASP A 49 -12.27 11.28 -33.01
C ASP A 49 -11.05 10.38 -32.74
N PHE A 50 -10.97 9.74 -31.57
CA PHE A 50 -9.85 8.90 -31.11
C PHE A 50 -8.47 9.58 -31.14
N GLU A 51 -8.39 10.92 -31.21
CA GLU A 51 -7.12 11.63 -31.33
C GLU A 51 -6.26 11.44 -30.08
N GLU A 52 -6.84 11.59 -28.89
CA GLU A 52 -6.13 11.42 -27.63
C GLU A 52 -5.65 9.98 -27.41
N MET A 53 -6.44 8.99 -27.83
CA MET A 53 -6.05 7.57 -27.77
C MET A 53 -4.86 7.29 -28.70
N ARG A 54 -4.94 7.71 -29.96
CA ARG A 54 -3.83 7.58 -30.93
C ARG A 54 -2.56 8.26 -30.43
N ARG A 55 -2.68 9.48 -29.89
CA ARG A 55 -1.58 10.25 -29.32
C ARG A 55 -0.91 9.52 -28.16
N ILE A 56 -1.68 9.01 -27.19
CA ILE A 56 -1.15 8.29 -26.03
C ILE A 56 -0.38 7.04 -26.48
N TYR A 57 -0.94 6.26 -27.42
CA TYR A 57 -0.28 5.06 -27.94
C TYR A 57 1.03 5.40 -28.66
N ALA A 58 1.03 6.43 -29.51
CA ALA A 58 2.23 6.89 -30.20
C ALA A 58 3.31 7.37 -29.21
N HIS A 59 2.95 8.26 -28.29
CA HIS A 59 3.88 8.88 -27.35
C HIS A 59 4.45 7.86 -26.35
N SER A 60 3.74 6.77 -26.05
CA SER A 60 4.22 5.67 -25.20
C SER A 60 5.49 4.99 -25.72
N VAL A 61 5.73 5.05 -27.04
CA VAL A 61 6.93 4.52 -27.70
C VAL A 61 7.85 5.67 -28.16
N GLY A 62 7.48 6.93 -27.89
CA GLY A 62 8.23 8.10 -28.33
C GLY A 62 8.12 8.36 -29.83
N THR A 63 6.97 8.05 -30.44
CA THR A 63 6.70 8.32 -31.85
C THR A 63 5.45 9.20 -32.03
N SER A 64 5.24 9.72 -33.23
CA SER A 64 4.05 10.51 -33.60
C SER A 64 2.91 9.69 -34.21
N CYS A 65 3.11 8.39 -34.47
CA CYS A 65 2.13 7.51 -35.09
C CYS A 65 1.92 6.22 -34.28
N ALA A 66 0.68 5.94 -33.91
CA ALA A 66 0.31 4.80 -33.08
C ALA A 66 0.56 3.44 -33.78
N VAL A 67 0.35 3.39 -35.11
CA VAL A 67 0.63 2.18 -35.91
C VAL A 67 2.12 1.88 -35.93
N VAL A 68 2.96 2.92 -36.07
CA VAL A 68 4.42 2.77 -36.01
C VAL A 68 4.87 2.33 -34.61
N ALA A 69 4.24 2.87 -33.56
CA ALA A 69 4.49 2.45 -32.19
C ALA A 69 4.20 0.95 -31.97
N ASP A 70 3.06 0.44 -32.47
CA ASP A 70 2.70 -0.98 -32.37
C ASP A 70 3.68 -1.86 -33.16
N ALA A 71 4.05 -1.47 -34.39
CA ALA A 71 5.02 -2.19 -35.21
C ALA A 71 6.41 -2.27 -34.53
N ILE A 72 6.86 -1.20 -33.85
CA ILE A 72 8.10 -1.21 -33.06
C ILE A 72 8.00 -2.17 -31.88
N LEU A 73 6.84 -2.21 -31.19
CA LEU A 73 6.62 -3.08 -30.05
C LEU A 73 6.53 -4.57 -30.42
N ASP A 74 5.99 -4.88 -31.61
CA ASP A 74 5.91 -6.24 -32.12
C ASP A 74 7.26 -6.79 -32.61
N GLY A 75 8.12 -5.91 -33.15
CA GLY A 75 9.49 -6.26 -33.54
C GLY A 75 10.46 -6.39 -32.35
N ALA A 76 10.14 -5.81 -31.19
CA ALA A 76 10.92 -5.95 -29.98
C ALA A 76 10.61 -7.29 -29.29
N ALA A 77 11.65 -8.05 -28.90
CA ALA A 77 11.48 -9.24 -28.09
C ALA A 77 10.85 -8.88 -26.74
N ARG A 78 9.51 -8.91 -26.66
CA ARG A 78 8.74 -8.60 -25.46
C ARG A 78 9.14 -9.56 -24.36
N LYS A 79 9.90 -9.08 -23.37
CA LYS A 79 9.77 -9.59 -22.00
C LYS A 79 8.44 -9.06 -21.48
N GLN A 80 7.33 -9.65 -21.94
CA GLN A 80 6.00 -9.32 -21.44
C GLN A 80 6.02 -9.57 -19.93
N GLY A 81 6.04 -8.48 -19.16
CA GLY A 81 5.84 -8.58 -17.72
C GLY A 81 4.46 -9.17 -17.43
N ARG A 82 4.24 -9.64 -16.20
CA ARG A 82 2.96 -10.27 -15.82
C ARG A 82 1.77 -9.30 -15.73
N CYS A 83 1.98 -8.03 -16.08
CA CYS A 83 0.95 -6.99 -16.08
C CYS A 83 0.47 -6.75 -17.52
N GLY A 84 -0.85 -6.85 -17.74
CA GLY A 84 -1.47 -6.60 -19.04
C GLY A 84 -1.71 -5.12 -19.38
N ALA A 85 -1.38 -4.20 -18.46
CA ALA A 85 -1.49 -2.78 -18.72
C ALA A 85 -0.43 -2.36 -19.77
N ARG A 86 -0.87 -1.68 -20.83
CA ARG A 86 0.04 -1.20 -21.90
C ARG A 86 0.89 0.00 -21.48
N LEU A 87 0.39 0.79 -20.54
CA LEU A 87 1.11 1.92 -19.96
C LEU A 87 1.44 1.58 -18.50
N GLY A 88 2.67 1.80 -18.11
CA GLY A 88 3.16 1.47 -16.77
C GLY A 88 2.45 2.27 -15.69
N CYS A 89 2.18 1.60 -14.57
CA CYS A 89 1.70 2.26 -13.35
C CYS A 89 2.89 2.79 -12.55
N HIS A 90 2.73 3.97 -11.93
CA HIS A 90 3.76 4.63 -11.15
C HIS A 90 4.22 3.84 -9.90
N VAL A 91 3.38 2.94 -9.36
CA VAL A 91 3.77 2.06 -8.24
C VAL A 91 4.08 0.62 -8.64
N CYS A 92 3.53 0.14 -9.76
CA CYS A 92 3.65 -1.28 -10.13
C CYS A 92 5.09 -1.67 -10.48
N GLN A 93 5.55 -2.80 -9.92
CA GLN A 93 6.89 -3.34 -10.13
C GLN A 93 6.91 -4.66 -10.93
N MET A 94 5.73 -5.18 -11.31
CA MET A 94 5.59 -6.47 -12.00
C MET A 94 6.13 -6.50 -13.43
N ALA A 95 6.29 -5.33 -14.05
CA ALA A 95 6.83 -5.16 -15.39
C ALA A 95 7.78 -3.97 -15.39
N GLU A 96 8.91 -4.05 -16.11
CA GLU A 96 9.71 -2.87 -16.42
C GLU A 96 9.09 -2.15 -17.60
N ASP A 97 8.29 -1.14 -17.29
CA ASP A 97 7.65 -0.33 -18.32
C ASP A 97 8.45 0.95 -18.59
N LYS A 98 8.74 1.19 -19.87
CA LYS A 98 9.45 2.39 -20.34
C LYS A 98 8.50 3.43 -20.94
N SER A 99 7.19 3.14 -21.00
CA SER A 99 6.24 4.00 -21.70
C SER A 99 6.19 5.41 -21.13
N LEU A 100 6.09 5.54 -19.81
CA LEU A 100 6.04 6.84 -19.16
C LEU A 100 7.35 7.63 -19.33
N ALA A 101 8.49 6.94 -19.28
CA ALA A 101 9.80 7.55 -19.51
C ALA A 101 9.90 8.10 -20.94
N ASN A 102 9.47 7.32 -21.94
CA ASN A 102 9.42 7.74 -23.33
C ASN A 102 8.50 8.94 -23.52
N MET A 103 7.30 8.93 -22.92
CA MET A 103 6.35 10.04 -23.00
C MET A 103 6.95 11.34 -22.45
N ILE A 104 7.58 11.29 -21.26
CA ILE A 104 8.24 12.43 -20.64
C ILE A 104 9.40 12.96 -21.49
N ALA A 105 10.15 12.07 -22.15
CA ALA A 105 11.25 12.45 -23.02
C ALA A 105 10.79 13.02 -24.37
N PHE A 106 9.64 12.55 -24.87
CA PHE A 106 9.13 12.89 -26.19
C PHE A 106 8.39 14.23 -26.22
N ASP A 107 7.56 14.52 -25.21
CA ASP A 107 6.69 15.71 -25.19
C ASP A 107 6.62 16.35 -23.79
N GLU A 108 6.88 17.66 -23.72
CA GLU A 108 6.88 18.45 -22.48
C GLU A 108 5.52 18.46 -21.78
N ARG A 109 4.43 18.18 -22.50
CA ARG A 109 3.09 17.99 -21.92
C ARG A 109 3.06 16.96 -20.80
N TYR A 110 3.97 16.00 -20.77
CA TYR A 110 4.05 14.96 -19.73
C TYR A 110 5.04 15.28 -18.61
N ALA A 111 5.65 16.47 -18.60
CA ALA A 111 6.61 16.87 -17.58
C ALA A 111 6.04 16.74 -16.15
N TYR A 112 4.72 16.90 -15.97
CA TYR A 112 4.02 16.69 -14.69
C TYR A 112 4.26 15.30 -14.10
N ALA A 113 4.43 14.26 -14.94
CA ALA A 113 4.58 12.88 -14.49
C ALA A 113 6.03 12.49 -14.14
N ARG A 114 7.00 13.41 -14.26
CA ARG A 114 8.42 13.14 -13.96
C ARG A 114 8.62 12.65 -12.54
N GLY A 115 7.90 13.22 -11.57
CA GLY A 115 7.93 12.79 -10.18
C GLY A 115 7.40 11.37 -9.98
N LEU A 116 6.30 11.03 -10.65
CA LEU A 116 5.73 9.68 -10.65
C LEU A 116 6.69 8.64 -11.22
N HIS A 117 7.38 8.97 -12.31
CA HIS A 117 8.41 8.11 -12.87
C HIS A 117 9.59 7.92 -11.91
N ARG A 118 10.08 8.99 -11.28
CA ARG A 118 11.14 8.92 -10.26
C ARG A 118 10.74 8.02 -9.08
N LEU A 119 9.49 8.12 -8.61
CA LEU A 119 8.97 7.25 -7.55
C LEU A 119 9.01 5.77 -7.97
N ASN A 120 8.60 5.48 -9.21
CA ASN A 120 8.67 4.12 -9.73
C ASN A 120 10.11 3.58 -9.76
N CYS A 121 11.04 4.38 -10.29
CA CYS A 121 12.46 4.03 -10.37
C CYS A 121 13.06 3.81 -8.98
N PHE A 122 12.74 4.66 -8.00
CA PHE A 122 13.22 4.52 -6.64
C PHE A 122 12.74 3.21 -5.98
N ILE A 123 11.45 2.86 -6.12
CA ILE A 123 10.90 1.60 -5.59
C ILE A 123 11.59 0.40 -6.27
N ARG A 124 11.82 0.49 -7.58
CA ARG A 124 12.50 -0.57 -8.35
C ARG A 124 13.94 -0.75 -7.89
N ALA A 125 14.70 0.34 -7.80
CA ALA A 125 16.12 0.32 -7.45
C ALA A 125 16.36 -0.23 -6.03
N THR A 126 15.40 -0.04 -5.12
CA THR A 126 15.50 -0.45 -3.72
C THR A 126 14.82 -1.78 -3.39
N ARG A 127 14.17 -2.46 -4.35
CA ARG A 127 13.37 -3.67 -4.07
C ARG A 127 14.20 -4.84 -3.51
N HIS A 128 15.49 -4.91 -3.82
CA HIS A 128 16.40 -5.95 -3.33
C HIS A 128 17.28 -5.48 -2.16
N ASP A 129 17.03 -4.29 -1.64
CA ASP A 129 17.73 -3.74 -0.47
C ASP A 129 17.12 -4.31 0.82
N TRP A 130 17.84 -5.24 1.46
CA TRP A 130 17.42 -5.86 2.72
C TRP A 130 17.49 -4.92 3.93
N GLU A 131 18.28 -3.84 3.86
CA GLU A 131 18.37 -2.84 4.94
C GLU A 131 17.09 -2.00 5.02
N ARG A 132 16.37 -1.88 3.89
CA ARG A 132 15.08 -1.18 3.80
C ARG A 132 13.88 -2.08 4.13
N ARG A 133 14.10 -3.31 4.58
CA ARG A 133 13.03 -4.25 4.92
C ARG A 133 12.73 -4.28 6.41
N HIS A 134 11.48 -4.59 6.74
CA HIS A 134 11.05 -4.92 8.09
C HIS A 134 11.41 -6.37 8.39
N TRP A 135 11.99 -6.61 9.56
CA TRP A 135 12.54 -7.92 9.94
C TRP A 135 11.68 -8.66 10.96
N ILE A 136 10.67 -8.01 11.56
CA ILE A 136 9.94 -8.56 12.70
C ILE A 136 8.73 -9.38 12.24
N GLY A 137 8.78 -10.70 12.44
CA GLY A 137 7.68 -11.61 12.14
C GLY A 137 6.38 -11.32 12.91
N ARG A 138 5.27 -11.85 12.38
CA ARG A 138 3.92 -11.68 12.94
C ARG A 138 3.37 -12.92 13.64
N THR A 139 4.04 -14.06 13.50
CA THR A 139 3.59 -15.37 14.00
C THR A 139 4.50 -15.86 15.12
N ILE A 140 3.90 -16.25 16.24
CA ILE A 140 4.58 -16.92 17.35
C ILE A 140 4.45 -18.43 17.14
N ARG A 141 5.56 -19.16 17.26
CA ARG A 141 5.55 -20.63 17.37
C ARG A 141 6.57 -21.07 18.42
N GLY A 142 6.11 -21.88 19.37
CA GLY A 142 6.94 -22.42 20.46
C GLY A 142 7.64 -21.36 21.32
N GLY A 143 7.06 -20.17 21.45
CA GLY A 143 7.64 -19.06 22.21
C GLY A 143 8.46 -18.05 21.39
N TYR A 144 8.62 -18.25 20.08
CA TYR A 144 9.54 -17.49 19.24
C TYR A 144 8.85 -16.85 18.04
N ILE A 145 9.33 -15.67 17.65
CA ILE A 145 9.05 -15.07 16.33
C ILE A 145 10.24 -15.23 15.40
N LYS A 146 9.96 -15.30 14.11
CA LYS A 146 10.96 -15.31 13.04
C LYS A 146 11.44 -13.88 12.73
N ILE A 147 12.76 -13.73 12.61
CA ILE A 147 13.47 -12.50 12.27
C ILE A 147 14.11 -12.69 10.89
N GLN A 148 13.51 -12.11 9.86
CA GLN A 148 13.93 -12.21 8.46
C GLN A 148 13.29 -11.06 7.65
N PRO A 149 13.96 -10.50 6.61
CA PRO A 149 13.35 -9.49 5.75
C PRO A 149 12.02 -9.95 5.13
N ASP A 150 10.98 -9.12 5.22
CA ASP A 150 9.66 -9.35 4.61
C ASP A 150 9.17 -8.08 3.88
N THR A 151 8.41 -7.23 4.58
CA THR A 151 7.85 -5.97 4.03
C THR A 151 8.85 -4.83 4.09
N TYR A 152 8.48 -3.61 3.67
CA TYR A 152 9.34 -2.44 3.87
C TYR A 152 9.43 -2.02 5.35
N HIS A 153 10.60 -1.54 5.74
CA HIS A 153 10.87 -0.99 7.07
C HIS A 153 9.98 0.24 7.34
N PRO A 154 9.53 0.49 8.58
CA PRO A 154 8.83 1.71 8.98
C PRO A 154 9.43 3.00 8.38
N ALA A 155 10.75 3.17 8.50
CA ALA A 155 11.48 4.30 7.92
C ALA A 155 11.31 4.43 6.39
N MET A 156 11.31 3.31 5.65
CA MET A 156 11.09 3.31 4.21
C MET A 156 9.62 3.62 3.87
N LEU A 157 8.66 3.08 4.64
CA LEU A 157 7.24 3.40 4.47
C LEU A 157 6.98 4.89 4.67
N ARG A 158 7.57 5.50 5.71
CA ARG A 158 7.48 6.95 5.95
C ARG A 158 8.10 7.76 4.82
N GLN A 159 9.24 7.33 4.26
CA GLN A 159 9.84 7.97 3.08
C GLN A 159 8.88 7.94 1.88
N LEU A 160 8.26 6.79 1.59
CA LEU A 160 7.30 6.66 0.50
C LEU A 160 6.07 7.57 0.70
N THR A 161 5.51 7.62 1.91
CA THR A 161 4.40 8.53 2.24
C THR A 161 4.82 9.98 2.02
N ARG A 162 5.99 10.40 2.50
CA ARG A 162 6.54 11.75 2.29
C ARG A 162 6.72 12.10 0.82
N PHE A 163 7.24 11.16 0.03
CA PHE A 163 7.38 11.37 -1.42
C PHE A 163 6.03 11.57 -2.09
N MET A 164 5.02 10.75 -1.75
CA MET A 164 3.68 10.88 -2.31
C MET A 164 3.04 12.24 -1.94
N LEU A 165 3.13 12.64 -0.67
CA LEU A 165 2.63 13.96 -0.21
C LEU A 165 3.39 15.12 -0.89
N GLN A 166 4.70 14.99 -1.08
CA GLN A 166 5.51 16.00 -1.76
C GLN A 166 5.11 16.14 -3.24
N LEU A 167 4.89 15.01 -3.92
CA LEU A 167 4.47 15.00 -5.32
C LEU A 167 3.10 15.63 -5.50
N ASP A 168 2.16 15.37 -4.59
CA ASP A 168 0.84 16.02 -4.61
C ASP A 168 0.94 17.53 -4.43
N PHE A 169 1.76 17.98 -3.48
CA PHE A 169 2.02 19.41 -3.29
C PHE A 169 2.67 20.07 -4.53
N ASP A 170 3.63 19.39 -5.16
CA ASP A 170 4.31 19.90 -6.35
C ASP A 170 3.36 20.01 -7.53
N GLU A 171 2.48 19.03 -7.69
CA GLU A 171 1.46 19.02 -8.72
C GLU A 171 0.40 20.09 -8.49
N GLU A 172 -0.03 20.30 -7.25
CA GLU A 172 -0.93 21.41 -6.89
C GLU A 172 -0.31 22.77 -7.22
N ARG A 173 0.98 22.96 -6.91
CA ARG A 173 1.69 24.21 -7.25
C ARG A 173 1.85 24.40 -8.75
N ARG A 174 2.20 23.34 -9.48
CA ARG A 174 2.29 23.35 -10.94
C ARG A 174 0.93 23.71 -11.56
N ALA A 175 -0.13 23.06 -11.10
CA ALA A 175 -1.50 23.28 -11.55
C ALA A 175 -1.94 24.73 -11.32
N ALA A 176 -1.74 25.25 -10.10
CA ALA A 176 -2.04 26.63 -9.76
C ALA A 176 -1.26 27.65 -10.61
N ALA A 177 0.03 27.41 -10.85
CA ALA A 177 0.86 28.28 -11.68
C ALA A 177 0.43 28.25 -13.17
N ALA A 178 -0.07 27.11 -13.65
CA ALA A 178 -0.55 26.95 -15.02
C ALA A 178 -2.02 27.40 -15.22
N GLY A 179 -2.76 27.69 -14.14
CA GLY A 179 -4.20 27.97 -14.21
C GLY A 179 -5.06 26.74 -14.51
N ASP A 180 -4.54 25.54 -14.26
CA ASP A 180 -5.14 24.25 -14.57
C ASP A 180 -5.55 23.49 -13.29
N ALA A 181 -6.38 22.46 -13.43
CA ALA A 181 -6.58 21.47 -12.37
C ALA A 181 -5.35 20.54 -12.22
N PRO A 182 -5.05 20.06 -11.00
CA PRO A 182 -4.08 18.98 -10.76
C PRO A 182 -4.37 17.78 -11.65
N LYS A 183 -3.36 17.27 -12.37
CA LYS A 183 -3.46 16.09 -13.23
C LYS A 183 -3.47 14.80 -12.42
N PHE A 184 -2.96 14.81 -11.19
CA PHE A 184 -3.00 13.69 -10.27
C PHE A 184 -3.05 14.15 -8.80
N ARG A 185 -3.48 13.22 -7.94
CA ARG A 185 -3.35 13.29 -6.49
C ARG A 185 -3.21 11.85 -5.98
N LEU A 186 -2.08 11.54 -5.36
CA LEU A 186 -1.69 10.22 -4.88
C LEU A 186 -2.29 9.90 -3.52
N LEU A 187 -2.37 10.88 -2.63
CA LEU A 187 -2.90 10.77 -1.28
C LEU A 187 -3.96 11.86 -1.07
N PRO A 188 -5.16 11.72 -1.67
CA PRO A 188 -6.31 12.48 -1.21
C PRO A 188 -6.57 12.21 0.28
N VAL A 189 -7.33 13.11 0.93
CA VAL A 189 -7.43 13.16 2.40
C VAL A 189 -7.91 11.83 3.00
N ASP A 190 -8.92 11.22 2.38
CA ASP A 190 -9.46 9.90 2.71
C ASP A 190 -8.37 8.82 2.68
N LEU A 191 -7.60 8.75 1.59
CA LEU A 191 -6.52 7.78 1.45
C LEU A 191 -5.35 8.08 2.39
N MET A 192 -5.05 9.35 2.65
CA MET A 192 -4.03 9.76 3.62
C MET A 192 -4.41 9.31 5.03
N ILE A 193 -5.67 9.50 5.44
CA ILE A 193 -6.20 9.01 6.71
C ILE A 193 -6.13 7.49 6.78
N ALA A 194 -6.57 6.79 5.72
CA ALA A 194 -6.48 5.34 5.65
C ALA A 194 -5.05 4.84 5.81
N VAL A 195 -4.09 5.47 5.13
CA VAL A 195 -2.66 5.14 5.22
C VAL A 195 -2.13 5.40 6.62
N ASP A 196 -2.38 6.57 7.21
CA ASP A 196 -1.93 6.92 8.56
C ASP A 196 -2.53 5.98 9.63
N ALA A 197 -3.82 5.67 9.51
CA ALA A 197 -4.52 4.71 10.36
C ALA A 197 -3.88 3.32 10.26
N MET A 198 -3.72 2.78 9.04
CA MET A 198 -3.15 1.45 8.84
C MET A 198 -1.68 1.35 9.26
N GLN A 199 -0.92 2.44 9.11
CA GLN A 199 0.45 2.51 9.62
C GLN A 199 0.49 2.51 11.16
N SER A 200 -0.42 3.24 11.82
CA SER A 200 -0.57 3.22 13.28
C SER A 200 -1.01 1.83 13.78
N LEU A 201 -1.99 1.19 13.11
CA LEU A 201 -2.48 -0.15 13.46
C LEU A 201 -1.36 -1.20 13.44
N ASN A 202 -0.49 -1.14 12.42
CA ASN A 202 0.64 -2.06 12.27
C ASN A 202 1.89 -1.65 13.04
N GLY A 203 1.87 -0.49 13.72
CA GLY A 203 3.00 0.04 14.49
C GLY A 203 4.21 0.37 13.63
N VAL A 204 3.99 0.80 12.39
CA VAL A 204 5.05 1.19 11.45
C VAL A 204 5.17 2.71 11.28
N ALA A 205 4.39 3.47 12.04
CA ALA A 205 4.54 4.91 12.20
C ALA A 205 3.98 5.34 13.56
N ARG A 206 4.46 6.48 14.05
CA ARG A 206 3.85 7.16 15.20
C ARG A 206 2.44 7.67 14.81
N PRO A 207 1.51 7.77 15.77
CA PRO A 207 0.19 8.36 15.52
C PRO A 207 0.28 9.70 14.79
N PHE A 208 -0.52 9.89 13.73
CA PHE A 208 -0.63 11.15 12.97
C PHE A 208 0.66 11.59 12.27
N ALA A 209 1.56 10.66 11.94
CA ALA A 209 2.79 10.96 11.24
C ALA A 209 2.55 11.55 9.84
N ALA A 210 1.52 11.11 9.12
CA ALA A 210 1.19 11.66 7.81
C ALA A 210 0.80 13.15 7.89
N TRP A 211 0.02 13.53 8.92
CA TRP A 211 -0.34 14.94 9.17
C TRP A 211 0.89 15.78 9.53
N ALA A 212 1.78 15.25 10.36
CA ALA A 212 3.03 15.94 10.69
C ALA A 212 3.91 16.17 9.46
N ASP A 213 4.02 15.16 8.58
CA ASP A 213 4.78 15.25 7.34
C ASP A 213 4.09 16.22 6.34
N LEU A 214 2.76 16.25 6.27
CA LEU A 214 2.00 17.22 5.48
C LEU A 214 2.20 18.66 5.99
N ARG A 215 2.18 18.88 7.31
CA ARG A 215 2.51 20.18 7.94
C ARG A 215 3.92 20.62 7.58
N ASP A 216 4.89 19.70 7.64
CA ASP A 216 6.28 19.99 7.30
C ASP A 216 6.41 20.51 5.86
N ILE A 217 5.72 19.87 4.91
CA ILE A 217 5.71 20.26 3.50
C ILE A 217 5.01 21.62 3.30
N ARG A 218 3.77 21.75 3.81
CA ARG A 218 2.90 22.90 3.47
C ARG A 218 3.19 24.14 4.31
N ALA A 219 3.40 23.99 5.61
CA ALA A 219 3.54 25.12 6.54
C ALA A 219 5.00 25.48 6.83
N ARG A 220 5.90 24.48 6.89
CA ARG A 220 7.32 24.69 7.21
C ARG A 220 8.23 24.76 5.98
N GLY A 221 7.72 24.42 4.80
CA GLY A 221 8.48 24.44 3.55
C GLY A 221 9.59 23.39 3.46
N ILE A 222 9.49 22.31 4.24
CA ILE A 222 10.46 21.20 4.21
C ILE A 222 10.21 20.38 2.95
N ARG A 223 11.30 20.08 2.23
CA ARG A 223 11.27 19.30 0.99
C ARG A 223 11.60 17.83 1.24
N TYR A 224 10.78 16.95 0.67
CA TYR A 224 11.05 15.51 0.62
C TYR A 224 11.19 15.05 -0.82
N ASP A 225 12.31 15.42 -1.46
CA ASP A 225 12.63 15.03 -2.82
C ASP A 225 13.04 13.55 -2.91
N ILE A 226 12.60 12.88 -3.98
CA ILE A 226 12.93 11.48 -4.25
C ILE A 226 14.41 11.43 -4.68
N PRO A 227 15.28 10.73 -3.93
CA PRO A 227 16.69 10.64 -4.28
C PRO A 227 16.89 9.72 -5.49
N ASP A 228 17.90 10.02 -6.29
CA ASP A 228 18.41 9.08 -7.28
C ASP A 228 19.32 8.07 -6.59
N VAL A 229 18.98 6.80 -6.70
CA VAL A 229 19.68 5.69 -6.02
C VAL A 229 20.02 4.59 -7.02
N PRO A 230 21.23 4.02 -6.95
CA PRO A 230 21.60 2.93 -7.83
C PRO A 230 20.75 1.68 -7.59
N GLU A 231 20.46 0.92 -8.63
CA GLU A 231 19.74 -0.35 -8.49
C GLU A 231 20.57 -1.36 -7.69
N VAL A 232 19.96 -1.90 -6.63
CA VAL A 232 20.56 -2.96 -5.81
C VAL A 232 20.35 -4.30 -6.51
N ALA A 233 21.44 -4.99 -6.79
CA ALA A 233 21.39 -6.31 -7.42
C ALA A 233 20.68 -7.35 -6.54
N PRO A 234 19.94 -8.31 -7.12
CA PRO A 234 19.28 -9.35 -6.36
C PRO A 234 20.32 -10.24 -5.66
N THR A 235 20.18 -10.37 -4.34
CA THR A 235 20.98 -11.28 -3.51
C THR A 235 20.06 -12.28 -2.80
N PRO A 236 20.58 -13.43 -2.33
CA PRO A 236 19.79 -14.36 -1.53
C PRO A 236 19.22 -13.70 -0.27
N ILE A 237 17.98 -14.06 0.10
CA ILE A 237 17.38 -13.57 1.34
C ILE A 237 18.26 -14.01 2.53
N PRO A 238 18.59 -13.10 3.47
CA PRO A 238 19.33 -13.42 4.69
C PRO A 238 18.73 -14.59 5.48
N THR A 239 19.60 -15.40 6.10
CA THR A 239 19.18 -16.54 6.94
C THR A 239 18.31 -16.07 8.11
N ALA A 240 17.22 -16.78 8.35
CA ALA A 240 16.29 -16.47 9.43
C ALA A 240 16.95 -16.65 10.81
N ARG A 241 16.63 -15.74 11.72
CA ARG A 241 16.91 -15.85 13.16
C ARG A 241 15.61 -15.89 13.95
N PHE A 242 15.69 -16.17 15.26
CA PHE A 242 14.52 -16.31 16.11
C PHE A 242 14.65 -15.52 17.40
N LEU A 243 13.65 -14.71 17.70
CA LEU A 243 13.58 -13.94 18.94
C LEU A 243 12.54 -14.55 19.87
N HIS A 244 12.91 -14.83 21.11
CA HIS A 244 11.98 -15.33 22.12
C HIS A 244 11.05 -14.20 22.59
N VAL A 245 9.74 -14.45 22.56
CA VAL A 245 8.70 -13.48 22.95
C VAL A 245 7.64 -14.06 23.89
N GLY A 246 7.68 -15.36 24.20
CA GLY A 246 6.63 -16.04 24.96
C GLY A 246 5.56 -16.69 24.06
N ASP A 247 4.60 -17.38 24.69
CA ASP A 247 3.72 -18.34 24.01
C ASP A 247 2.47 -17.70 23.35
N GLY A 248 2.09 -16.49 23.77
CA GLY A 248 1.00 -15.72 23.18
C GLY A 248 1.28 -14.22 23.11
N TRP A 249 0.54 -13.53 22.24
CA TRP A 249 0.56 -12.06 22.22
C TRP A 249 -0.19 -11.56 23.45
N ASP A 250 0.42 -10.64 24.20
CA ASP A 250 -0.22 -9.94 25.32
C ASP A 250 -0.51 -10.77 26.60
N GLU A 251 -0.22 -12.07 26.63
CA GLU A 251 -0.42 -12.92 27.84
C GLU A 251 0.43 -12.51 29.05
N SER A 252 1.51 -11.76 28.81
CA SER A 252 2.40 -11.26 29.86
C SER A 252 2.01 -9.88 30.39
N ALA A 253 0.99 -9.23 29.82
CA ALA A 253 0.53 -7.93 30.32
C ALA A 253 -0.38 -8.10 31.54
N PRO A 254 -0.18 -7.32 32.62
CA PRO A 254 -1.07 -7.33 33.81
C PRO A 254 -2.54 -6.99 33.51
N CYS A 255 -2.84 -6.51 32.30
CA CYS A 255 -4.11 -5.97 31.87
C CYS A 255 -4.46 -6.40 30.42
N ALA A 256 -4.20 -7.66 30.05
CA ALA A 256 -4.48 -8.19 28.71
C ALA A 256 -5.93 -7.94 28.23
N ASP A 257 -6.90 -7.89 29.14
CA ASP A 257 -8.32 -7.60 28.83
C ASP A 257 -8.55 -6.22 28.21
N TRP A 258 -7.64 -5.28 28.44
CA TRP A 258 -7.72 -3.87 28.05
C TRP A 258 -6.86 -3.53 26.82
N THR A 259 -6.43 -4.55 26.09
CA THR A 259 -5.56 -4.43 24.92
C THR A 259 -6.36 -4.58 23.62
N GLY A 260 -5.75 -4.27 22.48
CA GLY A 260 -6.43 -4.29 21.18
C GLY A 260 -7.07 -2.95 20.82
N LEU A 261 -8.29 -2.98 20.29
CA LEU A 261 -9.05 -1.78 19.92
C LEU A 261 -9.72 -1.10 21.11
N ARG A 262 -9.76 -1.76 22.27
CA ARG A 262 -10.30 -1.20 23.51
C ARG A 262 -9.47 0.00 24.01
N ASP A 263 -10.17 0.93 24.65
CA ASP A 263 -9.56 2.13 25.26
C ASP A 263 -10.11 2.30 26.68
N PRO A 264 -9.31 1.96 27.71
CA PRO A 264 -9.76 2.02 29.11
C PRO A 264 -10.22 3.40 29.54
N MET A 265 -9.57 4.46 29.02
CA MET A 265 -9.91 5.83 29.39
C MET A 265 -11.28 6.18 28.82
N ARG A 266 -11.50 5.89 27.53
CA ARG A 266 -12.78 6.16 26.88
C ARG A 266 -13.92 5.34 27.47
N GLU A 267 -13.70 4.05 27.69
CA GLU A 267 -14.71 3.16 28.27
C GLU A 267 -15.12 3.61 29.68
N SER A 268 -14.16 4.04 30.51
CA SER A 268 -14.46 4.59 31.84
C SER A 268 -15.23 5.92 31.77
N LEU A 269 -14.85 6.83 30.85
CA LEU A 269 -15.52 8.13 30.71
C LEU A 269 -16.92 8.04 30.10
N THR A 270 -17.22 6.96 29.38
CA THR A 270 -18.51 6.73 28.72
C THR A 270 -19.38 5.72 29.46
N GLU A 271 -18.92 5.17 30.59
CA GLU A 271 -19.66 4.18 31.37
C GLU A 271 -21.06 4.69 31.74
N GLY A 272 -22.09 3.91 31.41
CA GLY A 272 -23.49 4.26 31.68
C GLY A 272 -24.09 5.34 30.75
N SER A 273 -23.33 5.86 29.79
CA SER A 273 -23.82 6.82 28.79
C SER A 273 -24.43 6.12 27.57
N CYS A 274 -25.25 6.84 26.80
CA CYS A 274 -25.79 6.34 25.52
C CYS A 274 -24.73 6.21 24.42
N CYS A 275 -23.54 6.78 24.61
CA CYS A 275 -22.40 6.67 23.70
C CYS A 275 -21.35 5.65 24.16
N ALA A 276 -21.64 4.88 25.21
CA ALA A 276 -20.81 3.75 25.62
C ALA A 276 -20.68 2.75 24.46
N PRO A 277 -19.46 2.37 24.04
CA PRO A 277 -19.31 1.39 22.99
C PRO A 277 -19.83 0.04 23.48
N ALA A 278 -20.64 -0.64 22.66
CA ALA A 278 -21.06 -1.99 22.95
C ALA A 278 -19.85 -2.94 22.93
N ILE A 279 -19.90 -4.01 23.72
CA ILE A 279 -18.84 -5.02 23.83
C ILE A 279 -19.44 -6.38 23.54
N VAL A 280 -18.78 -7.15 22.69
CA VAL A 280 -19.16 -8.52 22.35
C VAL A 280 -18.06 -9.46 22.82
N THR A 281 -18.47 -10.59 23.41
CA THR A 281 -17.55 -11.67 23.76
C THR A 281 -17.39 -12.62 22.58
N THR A 282 -16.16 -12.84 22.12
CA THR A 282 -15.85 -13.78 21.05
C THR A 282 -15.98 -15.24 21.53
N SER A 283 -15.95 -16.19 20.60
CA SER A 283 -15.97 -17.64 20.91
C SER A 283 -14.86 -18.08 21.87
N ASP A 284 -13.74 -17.35 21.87
CA ASP A 284 -12.58 -17.62 22.71
C ASP A 284 -12.69 -16.97 24.10
N GLY A 285 -13.85 -16.38 24.43
CA GLY A 285 -14.11 -15.70 25.71
C GLY A 285 -13.57 -14.28 25.81
N ARG A 286 -13.05 -13.69 24.71
CA ARG A 286 -12.42 -12.36 24.72
C ARG A 286 -13.44 -11.26 24.50
N ALA A 287 -13.34 -10.17 25.27
CA ALA A 287 -14.15 -8.97 25.09
C ALA A 287 -13.56 -8.06 24.00
N VAL A 288 -14.34 -7.79 22.95
CA VAL A 288 -13.98 -6.89 21.84
C VAL A 288 -15.05 -5.81 21.65
N LEU A 289 -14.65 -4.65 21.13
CA LEU A 289 -15.61 -3.57 20.83
C LEU A 289 -16.56 -3.99 19.71
N ASP A 290 -17.83 -3.66 19.86
CA ASP A 290 -18.85 -3.80 18.83
C ASP A 290 -18.89 -2.58 17.92
N LEU A 291 -18.03 -2.63 16.91
CA LEU A 291 -17.87 -1.55 15.94
C LEU A 291 -18.87 -1.73 14.79
N PRO A 292 -19.42 -0.63 14.23
CA PRO A 292 -20.18 -0.70 12.99
C PRO A 292 -19.30 -1.25 11.88
N THR A 293 -19.88 -2.10 11.04
CA THR A 293 -19.16 -2.77 9.95
C THR A 293 -19.97 -2.77 8.67
N GLU A 294 -19.29 -2.74 7.53
CA GLU A 294 -19.87 -2.85 6.19
C GLU A 294 -19.18 -3.94 5.35
N GLN A 295 -19.43 -3.96 4.04
CA GLN A 295 -18.82 -4.95 3.12
C GLN A 295 -17.32 -4.70 2.91
N GLN A 296 -16.88 -3.45 3.01
CA GLN A 296 -15.51 -3.04 2.73
C GLN A 296 -15.00 -2.06 3.77
N PHE A 297 -13.67 -1.95 3.87
CA PHE A 297 -13.02 -0.87 4.61
C PHE A 297 -13.26 0.45 3.88
N ASP A 298 -13.64 1.48 4.61
CA ASP A 298 -13.85 2.81 4.04
C ASP A 298 -13.49 3.92 5.02
N VAL A 299 -13.27 5.11 4.48
CA VAL A 299 -13.04 6.34 5.23
C VAL A 299 -14.18 7.31 4.92
N ASP A 300 -14.96 7.66 5.95
CA ASP A 300 -16.10 8.54 5.79
C ASP A 300 -15.66 9.95 5.37
N ALA A 301 -16.18 10.43 4.23
CA ALA A 301 -15.75 11.67 3.61
C ALA A 301 -16.14 12.92 4.42
N GLU A 302 -17.29 12.89 5.10
CA GLU A 302 -17.73 13.99 5.97
C GLU A 302 -16.80 14.08 7.17
N SER A 303 -16.57 12.97 7.87
CA SER A 303 -15.63 12.88 8.99
C SER A 303 -14.22 13.31 8.59
N ALA A 304 -13.74 12.90 7.41
CA ALA A 304 -12.45 13.33 6.88
C ALA A 304 -12.38 14.85 6.69
N ALA A 305 -13.43 15.50 6.19
CA ALA A 305 -13.52 16.95 6.08
C ALA A 305 -13.52 17.63 7.46
N PHE A 306 -14.30 17.13 8.41
CA PHE A 306 -14.32 17.63 9.79
C PHE A 306 -12.95 17.53 10.46
N ILE A 307 -12.20 16.45 10.22
CA ILE A 307 -10.85 16.31 10.73
C ILE A 307 -9.95 17.43 10.21
N VAL A 308 -9.98 17.68 8.89
CA VAL A 308 -9.20 18.73 8.24
C VAL A 308 -9.53 20.11 8.82
N ASP A 309 -10.81 20.41 8.98
CA ASP A 309 -11.27 21.74 9.37
C ASP A 309 -11.08 22.05 10.86
N PHE A 310 -11.20 21.05 11.73
CA PHE A 310 -11.29 21.27 13.18
C PHE A 310 -10.23 20.55 14.02
N GLU A 311 -9.71 19.40 13.57
CA GLU A 311 -8.94 18.50 14.44
C GLU A 311 -7.45 18.47 14.14
N VAL A 312 -6.99 18.93 12.97
CA VAL A 312 -5.57 18.85 12.55
C VAL A 312 -4.61 19.38 13.62
N GLU A 313 -4.89 20.55 14.21
CA GLU A 313 -4.03 21.13 15.24
C GLU A 313 -3.92 20.25 16.49
N ARG A 314 -5.02 19.59 16.89
CA ARG A 314 -5.03 18.65 18.01
C ARG A 314 -4.26 17.37 17.65
N LEU A 315 -4.43 16.84 16.44
CA LEU A 315 -3.70 15.66 15.97
C LEU A 315 -2.18 15.91 15.97
N LEU A 316 -1.77 17.09 15.50
CA LEU A 316 -0.37 17.51 15.50
C LEU A 316 0.18 17.69 16.92
N ALA A 317 -0.59 18.29 17.83
CA ALA A 317 -0.20 18.40 19.24
C ALA A 317 -0.02 17.01 19.89
N MET A 318 -0.91 16.06 19.58
CA MET A 318 -0.77 14.67 20.04
C MET A 318 0.49 13.99 19.47
N HIS A 319 0.79 14.21 18.19
CA HIS A 319 2.01 13.70 17.56
C HIS A 319 3.28 14.27 18.22
N ASP A 320 3.32 15.58 18.42
CA ASP A 320 4.47 16.31 18.95
C ASP A 320 4.71 16.01 20.45
N ALA A 321 3.65 15.82 21.23
CA ALA A 321 3.74 15.35 22.63
C ALA A 321 4.37 13.96 22.75
N GLY A 322 4.30 13.19 21.66
CA GLY A 322 4.94 11.91 21.51
C GLY A 322 4.16 10.73 22.07
N ASN A 323 4.75 9.55 21.93
CA ASN A 323 4.06 8.29 22.16
C ASN A 323 4.66 7.60 23.38
N ARG A 324 3.79 7.12 24.30
CA ARG A 324 4.23 6.29 25.42
C ARG A 324 4.41 4.84 24.93
N PRO A 325 5.26 4.03 25.57
CA PRO A 325 5.34 2.61 25.24
C PRO A 325 3.97 1.92 25.32
N GLY A 326 3.57 1.21 24.27
CA GLY A 326 2.29 0.53 24.15
C GLY A 326 1.15 1.37 23.55
N SER A 327 1.38 2.64 23.20
CA SER A 327 0.33 3.50 22.63
C SER A 327 0.47 3.79 21.13
N ILE A 328 1.33 3.07 20.40
CA ILE A 328 1.54 3.33 18.96
C ILE A 328 0.27 3.18 18.09
N THR A 329 -0.69 2.38 18.56
CA THR A 329 -2.02 2.19 17.93
C THR A 329 -3.03 3.29 18.30
N ALA A 330 -2.64 4.31 19.08
CA ALA A 330 -3.54 5.38 19.51
C ALA A 330 -4.12 6.17 18.33
N GLY A 331 -3.34 6.37 17.25
CA GLY A 331 -3.83 7.04 16.04
C GLY A 331 -4.98 6.26 15.39
N TYR A 332 -4.80 4.96 15.18
CA TYR A 332 -5.85 4.09 14.65
C TYR A 332 -7.13 4.13 15.50
N ARG A 333 -6.99 3.97 16.83
CA ARG A 333 -8.14 4.04 17.75
C ARG A 333 -8.83 5.39 17.72
N TRP A 334 -8.06 6.48 17.59
CA TRP A 334 -8.63 7.82 17.48
C TRP A 334 -9.52 7.96 16.24
N TYR A 335 -9.05 7.56 15.05
CA TYR A 335 -9.86 7.65 13.82
C TYR A 335 -11.12 6.79 13.91
N LEU A 336 -10.98 5.58 14.46
CA LEU A 336 -12.08 4.67 14.69
C LEU A 336 -13.13 5.27 15.63
N HIS A 337 -12.71 5.85 16.77
CA HIS A 337 -13.61 6.45 17.74
C HIS A 337 -14.18 7.80 17.32
N PHE A 338 -13.51 8.50 16.41
CA PHE A 338 -14.04 9.69 15.75
C PHE A 338 -15.20 9.34 14.81
N GLY A 339 -15.32 8.07 14.39
CA GLY A 339 -16.32 7.63 13.41
C GLY A 339 -15.84 7.78 11.96
N CYS A 340 -14.54 8.03 11.75
CA CYS A 340 -13.98 8.23 10.43
C CYS A 340 -13.71 6.92 9.68
N LEU A 341 -13.53 5.81 10.39
CA LEU A 341 -13.25 4.50 9.79
C LEU A 341 -14.45 3.58 9.88
N THR A 342 -14.79 2.95 8.75
CA THR A 342 -15.72 1.84 8.68
C THR A 342 -14.95 0.56 8.38
N LEU A 343 -15.14 -0.48 9.20
CA LEU A 343 -14.45 -1.77 9.02
C LEU A 343 -15.31 -2.74 8.22
N SER A 344 -14.67 -3.64 7.48
CA SER A 344 -15.43 -4.76 6.91
C SER A 344 -15.85 -5.75 8.01
N HIS A 345 -16.91 -6.54 7.75
CA HIS A 345 -17.37 -7.58 8.69
C HIS A 345 -16.26 -8.55 9.14
N SER A 346 -15.30 -8.87 8.25
CA SER A 346 -14.19 -9.78 8.59
C SER A 346 -13.05 -9.09 9.32
N GLN A 347 -12.91 -7.77 9.16
CA GLN A 347 -11.76 -7.01 9.69
C GLN A 347 -11.86 -6.69 11.17
N LYS A 348 -13.06 -6.70 11.77
CA LYS A 348 -13.25 -6.31 13.17
C LYS A 348 -12.38 -7.12 14.14
N VAL A 349 -12.44 -8.46 14.05
CA VAL A 349 -11.62 -9.36 14.89
C VAL A 349 -10.15 -9.31 14.47
N GLU A 350 -9.90 -9.26 13.16
CA GLU A 350 -8.54 -9.20 12.62
C GLU A 350 -7.78 -7.96 13.11
N HIS A 351 -8.40 -6.78 13.05
CA HIS A 351 -7.78 -5.53 13.48
C HIS A 351 -7.58 -5.45 14.99
N ASP A 352 -8.45 -6.07 15.79
CA ASP A 352 -8.22 -6.23 17.23
C ASP A 352 -6.99 -7.09 17.52
N ASP A 353 -6.86 -8.24 16.86
CA ASP A 353 -5.68 -9.10 16.99
C ASP A 353 -4.39 -8.39 16.52
N ILE A 354 -4.47 -7.63 15.42
CA ILE A 354 -3.36 -6.81 14.94
C ILE A 354 -2.99 -5.75 16.00
N ALA A 355 -3.96 -5.03 16.55
CA ALA A 355 -3.72 -3.98 17.54
C ALA A 355 -3.06 -4.54 18.82
N ARG A 356 -3.48 -5.71 19.31
CA ARG A 356 -2.85 -6.40 20.45
C ARG A 356 -1.41 -6.77 20.16
N ARG A 357 -1.17 -7.42 19.02
CA ARG A 357 0.18 -7.77 18.55
C ARG A 357 1.07 -6.54 18.47
N THR A 358 0.55 -5.46 17.91
CA THR A 358 1.28 -4.21 17.75
C THR A 358 1.62 -3.57 19.11
N ALA A 359 0.66 -3.49 20.04
CA ALA A 359 0.90 -2.98 21.38
C ALA A 359 1.97 -3.80 22.13
N PHE A 360 1.94 -5.12 21.98
CA PHE A 360 2.97 -6.00 22.53
C PHE A 360 4.35 -5.74 21.92
N LYS A 361 4.45 -5.64 20.58
CA LYS A 361 5.71 -5.31 19.90
C LYS A 361 6.24 -3.93 20.32
N ASP A 362 5.35 -2.98 20.53
CA ASP A 362 5.70 -1.61 20.93
C ASP A 362 6.35 -1.58 22.32
N ARG A 363 5.81 -2.36 23.27
CA ARG A 363 6.41 -2.52 24.62
C ARG A 363 7.81 -3.15 24.59
N LEU A 364 8.10 -3.94 23.55
CA LEU A 364 9.43 -4.52 23.32
C LEU A 364 10.35 -3.63 22.47
N GLY A 365 9.87 -2.48 22.01
CA GLY A 365 10.60 -1.57 21.14
C GLY A 365 10.84 -2.12 19.72
N LEU A 366 9.93 -2.94 19.19
CA LEU A 366 10.08 -3.64 17.90
C LEU A 366 9.17 -3.06 16.78
N THR A 367 8.79 -1.79 16.89
CA THR A 367 7.80 -1.11 16.03
C THR A 367 8.45 -0.10 15.08
N ASP A 368 8.41 1.20 15.35
CA ASP A 368 8.76 2.28 14.39
C ASP A 368 10.28 2.53 14.27
N ALA A 369 11.03 2.51 15.38
CA ALA A 369 12.40 3.02 15.44
C ALA A 369 13.43 1.98 15.93
N TYR A 370 13.25 0.69 15.59
CA TYR A 370 14.17 -0.35 16.05
C TYR A 370 15.40 -0.50 15.14
N ASP A 371 16.54 -0.83 15.73
CA ASP A 371 17.75 -1.19 15.00
C ASP A 371 17.74 -2.69 14.71
N VAL A 372 17.83 -3.05 13.43
CA VAL A 372 17.94 -4.44 12.98
C VAL A 372 19.14 -5.13 13.64
N ARG A 373 20.27 -4.45 13.84
CA ARG A 373 21.47 -5.03 14.46
C ARG A 373 21.24 -5.45 15.90
N ASP A 374 20.53 -4.64 16.69
CA ASP A 374 20.14 -4.98 18.07
C ASP A 374 19.24 -6.22 18.10
N VAL A 375 18.24 -6.27 17.22
CA VAL A 375 17.32 -7.41 17.12
C VAL A 375 18.06 -8.69 16.69
N LEU A 376 19.01 -8.58 15.77
CA LEU A 376 19.84 -9.72 15.36
C LEU A 376 20.75 -10.20 16.49
N ALA A 377 21.29 -9.31 17.32
CA ALA A 377 22.11 -9.65 18.48
C ALA A 377 21.31 -10.37 19.57
N ARG A 378 20.04 -10.01 19.76
CA ARG A 378 19.11 -10.62 20.73
C ARG A 378 18.47 -11.93 20.26
N SER A 379 18.58 -12.23 18.97
CA SER A 379 17.97 -13.42 18.37
C SER A 379 18.96 -14.58 18.29
N VAL A 380 18.44 -15.80 18.23
CA VAL A 380 19.22 -17.05 18.11
C VAL A 380 19.10 -17.63 16.71
N PRO A 381 20.14 -18.31 16.20
CA PRO A 381 20.06 -19.01 14.93
C PRO A 381 19.17 -20.29 15.06
N PRO A 382 18.70 -20.87 13.93
CA PRO A 382 17.79 -22.02 13.95
C PRO A 382 18.33 -23.22 14.76
N GLU A 383 19.64 -23.44 14.76
CA GLU A 383 20.31 -24.57 15.43
C GLU A 383 20.34 -24.42 16.96
N ALA A 384 20.12 -23.21 17.46
CA ALA A 384 20.06 -22.88 18.88
C ALA A 384 18.63 -22.84 19.44
N LEU A 385 17.61 -23.10 18.60
CA LEU A 385 16.23 -23.19 19.08
C LEU A 385 16.03 -24.40 20.00
N PRO A 386 15.31 -24.25 21.13
CA PRO A 386 14.88 -25.37 21.97
C PRO A 386 14.04 -26.40 21.19
N GLY A 387 14.04 -27.67 21.64
CA GLY A 387 13.35 -28.78 20.96
C GLY A 387 11.89 -28.46 20.58
N ARG A 388 11.09 -27.98 21.54
CA ARG A 388 9.68 -27.58 21.30
C ARG A 388 9.53 -26.54 20.19
N ALA A 389 10.43 -25.56 20.16
CA ALA A 389 10.38 -24.46 19.21
C ALA A 389 10.86 -24.91 17.82
N ARG A 390 11.88 -25.77 17.78
CA ARG A 390 12.39 -26.36 16.54
C ARG A 390 11.32 -27.23 15.86
N GLU A 391 10.60 -28.04 16.62
CA GLU A 391 9.48 -28.84 16.12
C GLU A 391 8.33 -27.96 15.60
N ALA A 392 7.95 -26.92 16.36
CA ALA A 392 6.86 -26.01 15.98
C ALA A 392 7.17 -25.20 14.70
N TRP A 393 8.44 -24.80 14.51
CA TRP A 393 8.86 -24.12 13.28
C TRP A 393 9.10 -25.08 12.11
N GLY A 394 9.56 -26.32 12.38
CA GLY A 394 9.77 -27.36 11.38
C GLY A 394 10.45 -26.84 10.11
N ASN A 395 9.88 -27.16 8.94
CA ASN A 395 10.38 -26.71 7.64
C ASN A 395 10.25 -25.19 7.39
N HIS A 396 9.42 -24.47 8.15
CA HIS A 396 9.24 -23.02 7.98
C HIS A 396 10.44 -22.21 8.48
N ALA A 397 11.32 -22.82 9.28
CA ALA A 397 12.59 -22.23 9.65
C ALA A 397 13.52 -22.01 8.44
N ILE A 398 13.36 -22.82 7.38
CA ILE A 398 14.31 -22.89 6.25
C ILE A 398 13.66 -22.40 4.93
N LYS A 399 12.36 -22.62 4.71
CA LYS A 399 11.74 -22.60 3.36
C LYS A 399 11.33 -21.26 2.74
N GLN A 400 11.63 -20.09 3.31
CA GLN A 400 11.26 -18.82 2.65
C GLN A 400 12.28 -18.33 1.60
N ALA A 401 13.40 -19.03 1.40
CA ALA A 401 14.39 -18.70 0.39
C ALA A 401 13.89 -18.84 -1.07
N GLN A 402 12.72 -19.46 -1.32
CA GLN A 402 12.24 -19.80 -2.68
C GLN A 402 11.22 -18.84 -3.30
N LEU A 403 10.72 -17.83 -2.56
CA LEU A 403 9.66 -16.94 -3.07
C LEU A 403 10.17 -15.67 -3.78
N ALA A 404 11.48 -15.44 -3.85
CA ALA A 404 12.07 -14.21 -4.41
C ALA A 404 12.53 -14.29 -5.88
N LEU A 405 12.16 -15.34 -6.62
CA LEU A 405 12.54 -15.53 -8.03
C LEU A 405 11.36 -15.46 -9.03
N CYS A 406 10.24 -14.84 -8.65
CA CYS A 406 9.15 -14.54 -9.59
C CYS A 406 9.07 -13.05 -9.92
#